data_AF-A0A949YKD6-F1
#
_entry.id   AF-A0A949YKD6-F1
#
_cell.length_a   1.000
_cell.length_b   1.000
_cell.length_c   1.000
_cell.angle_alpha   90.00
_cell.angle_beta   90.00
_cell.angle_gamma   90.00
#
_symmetry.space_group_name_H-M   'P 1'
#
loop_
_entity.id
_entity.type
_entity.pdbx_description
1 polymer ?
#
loop_
_entity_poly.entity_id
_entity_poly.type
_entity_poly.pdbx_seq_one_letter_code
_entity_poly.pdbx_strand_id
1 'polypeptide(L)'
;MAGDRHIYGEVNSKTDMKRVFSDIRHDVEAAGSRPALTELYKRAGYLITLTHAPSWQEKFGQDAAKLREVGQEEFRKTARIINRRAAQIGTEADYDDQWGDAS
;
A
#
# COMPACT_ATOMS: atom_id res chain seq x y z
N MET A 1 -2.00 -5.67 -23.51
CA MET A 1 -2.17 -4.21 -23.41
C MET A 1 -2.06 -3.82 -21.94
N ALA A 2 -0.85 -3.46 -21.50
CA ALA A 2 -0.63 -2.92 -20.16
C ALA A 2 -1.08 -1.46 -20.20
N GLY A 3 -2.36 -1.23 -19.91
CA GLY A 3 -2.84 0.13 -19.69
C GLY A 3 -2.19 0.63 -18.41
N ASP A 4 -1.33 1.64 -18.54
CA ASP A 4 -1.00 2.57 -17.47
C ASP A 4 -2.30 2.98 -16.80
N ARG A 5 -2.63 2.31 -15.71
CA ARG A 5 -3.69 2.75 -14.82
C ARG A 5 -2.98 3.15 -13.55
N HIS A 6 -2.83 4.45 -13.37
CA HIS A 6 -2.91 5.04 -12.04
C HIS A 6 -4.29 4.65 -11.46
N ILE A 7 -4.42 3.39 -11.01
CA ILE A 7 -5.66 2.88 -10.39
C ILE A 7 -5.94 3.66 -9.10
N TYR A 8 -4.88 4.19 -8.51
CA TYR A 8 -4.97 5.14 -7.41
C TYR A 8 -4.38 6.48 -7.84
N GLY A 9 -5.05 7.56 -7.43
CA GLY A 9 -4.72 8.92 -7.82
C GLY A 9 -3.33 9.36 -7.37
N GLU A 10 -2.91 10.55 -7.82
CA GLU A 10 -1.66 11.13 -7.39
C GLU A 10 -1.64 11.39 -5.88
N VAL A 11 -0.52 11.08 -5.25
CA VAL A 11 -0.25 11.53 -3.88
C VAL A 11 0.37 12.92 -3.96
N ASN A 12 -0.37 13.92 -3.47
CA ASN A 12 0.09 15.31 -3.35
C ASN A 12 0.12 15.79 -1.88
N SER A 13 -0.35 14.95 -0.96
CA SER A 13 -0.42 15.26 0.47
C SER A 13 -0.55 14.00 1.33
N LYS A 14 -0.47 14.19 2.64
CA LYS A 14 -0.78 13.15 3.64
C LYS A 14 -2.22 12.61 3.48
N THR A 15 -3.17 13.49 3.16
CA THR A 15 -4.57 13.13 2.96
C THR A 15 -4.75 12.24 1.74
N ASP A 16 -4.06 12.56 0.64
CA ASP A 16 -4.13 11.77 -0.59
C ASP A 16 -3.54 10.37 -0.38
N MET A 17 -2.41 10.27 0.30
CA MET A 17 -1.83 8.97 0.64
C MET A 17 -2.79 8.11 1.46
N LYS A 18 -3.41 8.68 2.50
CA LYS A 18 -4.42 7.96 3.29
C LYS A 18 -5.62 7.54 2.45
N ARG A 19 -6.05 8.39 1.52
CA ARG A 19 -7.14 8.07 0.58
C ARG A 19 -6.77 6.89 -0.31
N VAL A 20 -5.60 6.92 -0.94
CA VAL A 20 -5.10 5.83 -1.78
C VAL A 20 -5.06 4.50 -1.00
N PHE A 21 -4.54 4.50 0.23
CA PHE A 21 -4.57 3.30 1.07
C PHE A 21 -5.98 2.87 1.46
N SER A 22 -6.90 3.81 1.66
CA SER A 22 -8.31 3.50 1.90
C SER A 22 -8.96 2.83 0.69
N ASP A 23 -8.67 3.31 -0.52
CA ASP A 23 -9.17 2.75 -1.77
C ASP A 23 -8.63 1.32 -1.97
N ILE A 24 -7.34 1.09 -1.71
CA ILE A 24 -6.76 -0.26 -1.71
C ILE A 24 -7.49 -1.19 -0.74
N ARG A 25 -7.76 -0.73 0.49
CA ARG A 25 -8.47 -1.55 1.49
C ARG A 25 -9.89 -1.88 1.05
N HIS A 26 -10.57 -0.97 0.36
CA HIS A 26 -11.89 -1.24 -0.20
C HIS A 26 -11.81 -2.35 -1.27
N ASP A 27 -10.80 -2.31 -2.15
CA ASP A 27 -10.59 -3.38 -3.13
C ASP A 27 -10.24 -4.73 -2.47
N VAL A 28 -9.56 -4.71 -1.32
CA VAL A 28 -9.29 -5.93 -0.53
C VAL A 28 -10.59 -6.58 -0.07
N GLU A 29 -11.59 -5.82 0.37
CA GLU A 29 -12.88 -6.36 0.79
C GLU A 29 -13.59 -7.12 -0.35
N ALA A 30 -13.44 -6.64 -1.59
CA ALA A 30 -14.01 -7.27 -2.77
C ALA A 30 -13.16 -8.44 -3.34
N ALA A 31 -11.88 -8.55 -2.96
CA ALA A 31 -10.99 -9.58 -3.48
C ALA A 31 -11.44 -10.99 -3.05
N GLY A 32 -11.53 -11.90 -4.02
CA GLY A 32 -12.00 -13.28 -3.83
C GLY A 32 -10.93 -14.35 -4.00
N SER A 33 -9.65 -13.98 -4.18
CA SER A 33 -8.57 -14.94 -4.41
C SER A 33 -7.22 -14.44 -3.90
N ARG A 34 -6.30 -15.36 -3.59
CA ARG A 34 -4.91 -15.03 -3.18
C ARG A 34 -4.17 -14.21 -4.24
N PRO A 35 -4.24 -14.51 -5.55
CA PRO A 35 -3.58 -13.66 -6.56
C PRO A 35 -4.07 -12.21 -6.55
N ALA A 36 -5.37 -11.98 -6.35
CA ALA A 36 -5.92 -10.63 -6.25
C ALA A 36 -5.41 -9.90 -4.98
N LEU A 37 -5.38 -10.60 -3.85
CA LEU A 37 -4.81 -10.07 -2.60
C LEU A 37 -3.31 -9.73 -2.73
N THR A 38 -2.54 -10.60 -3.39
CA THR A 38 -1.11 -10.38 -3.64
C THR A 38 -0.86 -9.16 -4.53
N GLU A 39 -1.71 -8.91 -5.52
CA GLU A 39 -1.62 -7.71 -6.35
C GLU A 39 -1.87 -6.45 -5.52
N LEU A 40 -2.89 -6.45 -4.66
CA LEU A 40 -3.19 -5.33 -3.76
C LEU A 40 -2.06 -5.09 -2.75
N TYR A 41 -1.48 -6.16 -2.21
CA TYR A 41 -0.30 -6.09 -1.35
C TYR A 41 0.89 -5.43 -2.06
N LYS A 42 1.20 -5.86 -3.29
CA LYS A 42 2.28 -5.28 -4.10
C LYS A 42 2.06 -3.80 -4.39
N ARG A 43 0.82 -3.39 -4.66
CA ARG A 43 0.46 -1.98 -4.87
C ARG A 43 0.66 -1.13 -3.61
N ALA A 44 0.22 -1.64 -2.46
CA ALA A 44 0.46 -1.01 -1.18
C ALA A 44 1.97 -0.86 -0.91
N GLY A 45 2.76 -1.91 -1.20
CA GLY A 45 4.22 -1.85 -1.03
C GLY A 45 4.91 -0.90 -2.01
N TYR A 46 4.46 -0.86 -3.26
CA TYR A 46 5.01 0.05 -4.27
C TYR A 46 4.87 1.52 -3.86
N LEU A 47 3.74 1.91 -3.25
CA LEU A 47 3.55 3.26 -2.71
C LEU A 47 4.62 3.62 -1.67
N ILE A 48 5.01 2.67 -0.82
CA ILE A 48 6.06 2.93 0.17
C ILE A 48 7.42 3.04 -0.50
N THR A 49 7.74 2.15 -1.44
CA THR A 49 8.98 2.23 -2.23
C THR A 49 9.13 3.61 -2.88
N LEU A 50 8.05 4.18 -3.42
CA LEU A 50 8.08 5.52 -4.00
C LEU A 50 8.45 6.61 -2.98
N THR A 51 8.07 6.47 -1.71
CA THR A 51 8.46 7.45 -0.66
C THR A 51 9.96 7.44 -0.34
N HIS A 52 10.70 6.43 -0.80
CA HIS A 52 12.17 6.36 -0.67
C HIS A 52 12.89 6.93 -1.91
N ALA A 53 12.19 7.23 -3.00
CA ALA A 53 12.79 7.73 -4.23
C ALA A 53 13.26 9.20 -4.08
N PRO A 54 14.36 9.62 -4.77
CA PRO A 54 14.81 11.01 -4.78
C PRO A 54 13.75 12.00 -5.26
N SER A 55 12.95 11.62 -6.27
CA SER A 55 11.85 12.45 -6.78
C SER A 55 10.77 12.74 -5.73
N TRP A 56 10.61 11.86 -4.74
CA TRP A 56 9.72 12.11 -3.60
C TRP A 56 10.29 13.21 -2.69
N GLN A 57 11.60 13.16 -2.46
CA GLN A 57 12.30 14.19 -1.70
C GLN A 57 12.26 15.54 -2.42
N GLU A 58 12.41 15.55 -3.74
CA GLU A 58 12.27 16.77 -4.58
C GLU A 58 10.86 17.34 -4.51
N LYS A 59 9.83 16.48 -4.56
CA LYS A 59 8.43 16.91 -4.53
C LYS A 59 7.97 17.43 -3.18
N PHE A 60 8.37 16.77 -2.09
CA PHE A 60 7.81 17.03 -0.74
C PHE A 60 8.78 17.69 0.23
N GLY A 61 10.05 17.81 -0.13
CA GLY A 61 11.07 18.45 0.71
C GLY A 61 11.09 17.87 2.13
N GLN A 62 10.97 18.74 3.13
CA GLN A 62 11.05 18.35 4.55
C GLN A 62 9.90 17.44 5.00
N ASP A 63 8.77 17.43 4.29
CA ASP A 63 7.63 16.58 4.65
C ASP A 63 7.74 15.16 4.09
N ALA A 64 8.72 14.88 3.22
CA ALA A 64 8.96 13.55 2.66
C ALA A 64 9.11 12.46 3.74
N ALA A 65 9.83 12.76 4.83
CA ALA A 65 10.02 11.83 5.95
C ALA A 65 8.70 11.54 6.68
N LYS A 66 7.92 12.58 7.01
CA LYS A 66 6.60 12.40 7.65
C LYS A 66 5.63 11.64 6.74
N LEU A 67 5.70 11.86 5.43
CA LEU A 67 4.87 11.12 4.49
C LEU A 67 5.28 9.64 4.44
N ARG A 68 6.58 9.34 4.45
CA ARG A 68 7.08 7.97 4.54
C ARG A 68 6.57 7.26 5.79
N GLU A 69 6.64 7.89 6.96
CA GLU A 69 6.12 7.35 8.21
C GLU A 69 4.62 7.02 8.11
N VAL A 70 3.81 7.97 7.60
CA VAL A 70 2.37 7.75 7.39
C VAL A 70 2.13 6.61 6.40
N GLY A 71 2.92 6.53 5.33
CA GLY A 71 2.87 5.43 4.39
C GLY A 71 3.09 4.10 5.10
N GLN A 72 4.17 3.96 5.86
CA GLN A 72 4.51 2.72 6.58
C GLN A 72 3.39 2.29 7.54
N GLU A 73 2.79 3.23 8.27
CA GLU A 73 1.63 2.95 9.12
C GLU A 73 0.42 2.44 8.32
N GLU A 74 0.09 3.08 7.20
CA GLU A 74 -1.03 2.69 6.35
C GLU A 74 -0.78 1.36 5.63
N PHE A 75 0.47 1.08 5.24
CA PHE A 75 0.88 -0.21 4.70
C PHE A 75 0.67 -1.33 5.71
N ARG A 76 1.17 -1.18 6.94
CA ARG A 76 0.98 -2.17 8.01
C ARG A 76 -0.50 -2.46 8.27
N LYS A 77 -1.34 -1.42 8.33
CA LYS A 77 -2.80 -1.59 8.46
C LYS A 77 -3.39 -2.36 7.29
N THR A 78 -2.94 -2.06 6.07
CA THR A 78 -3.44 -2.68 4.85
C THR A 78 -3.02 -4.16 4.77
N ALA A 79 -1.77 -4.50 5.07
CA ALA A 79 -1.29 -5.88 5.13
C ALA A 79 -2.09 -6.73 6.13
N ARG A 80 -2.40 -6.18 7.31
CA ARG A 80 -3.25 -6.85 8.31
C ARG A 80 -4.67 -7.13 7.79
N ILE A 81 -5.25 -6.21 7.03
CA ILE A 81 -6.57 -6.38 6.42
C ILE A 81 -6.53 -7.40 5.29
N ILE A 82 -5.45 -7.42 4.51
CA ILE A 82 -5.20 -8.45 3.49
C ILE A 82 -5.12 -9.84 4.14
N ASN A 83 -4.34 -10.00 5.21
CA ASN A 83 -4.25 -11.26 5.95
C ASN A 83 -5.62 -11.69 6.51
N ARG A 84 -6.39 -10.75 7.06
CA ARG A 84 -7.76 -11.03 7.53
C ARG A 84 -8.64 -11.53 6.38
N ARG A 85 -8.59 -10.87 5.22
CA ARG A 85 -9.36 -11.27 4.05
C ARG A 85 -8.92 -12.62 3.51
N ALA A 86 -7.61 -12.88 3.46
CA ALA A 86 -7.05 -14.17 3.05
C ALA A 86 -7.60 -15.31 3.90
N ALA A 87 -7.61 -15.14 5.24
CA ALA A 87 -8.20 -16.10 6.15
C ALA A 87 -9.71 -16.31 5.90
N GLN A 88 -10.46 -15.24 5.65
CA GLN A 88 -11.91 -15.32 5.35
C GLN A 88 -12.22 -16.09 4.07
N ILE A 89 -11.37 -15.99 3.05
CA ILE A 89 -11.56 -16.70 1.77
C ILE A 89 -10.84 -18.06 1.73
N GLY A 90 -10.27 -18.51 2.85
CA GLY A 90 -9.65 -19.83 2.97
C GLY A 90 -8.30 -19.97 2.25
N THR A 91 -7.52 -18.89 2.17
CA THR A 91 -6.16 -18.92 1.60
C THR A 91 -5.10 -18.49 2.61
N GLU A 92 -3.83 -18.70 2.27
CA GLU A 92 -2.67 -18.37 3.10
C GLU A 92 -2.67 -16.88 3.49
N ALA A 93 -2.54 -16.61 4.79
CA ALA A 93 -2.59 -15.29 5.42
C ALA A 93 -1.24 -14.93 6.06
N ASP A 94 -0.21 -14.95 5.23
CA ASP A 94 1.21 -14.85 5.59
C ASP A 94 1.90 -13.61 4.98
N TYR A 95 1.11 -12.60 4.57
CA TYR A 95 1.65 -11.35 4.06
C TYR A 95 2.37 -10.60 5.19
N ASP A 96 3.59 -10.16 4.92
CA ASP A 96 4.39 -9.39 5.88
C ASP A 96 3.72 -8.04 6.18
N ASP A 97 3.58 -7.71 7.47
CA ASP A 97 3.02 -6.44 7.93
C ASP A 97 4.09 -5.47 8.44
N GLN A 98 5.35 -5.85 8.35
CA GLN A 98 6.51 -5.06 8.74
C GLN A 98 7.20 -4.54 7.48
N TRP A 99 7.24 -3.22 7.33
CA TRP A 99 7.98 -2.61 6.24
C TRP A 99 9.40 -2.32 6.69
N GLY A 100 10.39 -3.02 6.13
CA GLY A 100 11.81 -2.72 6.33
C GLY A 100 12.43 -3.25 7.63
N ASP A 101 11.70 -4.04 8.43
CA ASP A 101 12.23 -4.72 9.63
C ASP A 101 12.89 -6.09 9.32
N ALA A 102 13.18 -6.37 8.04
CA ALA A 102 14.08 -7.45 7.68
C ALA A 102 15.53 -7.03 8.01
N SER A 103 15.92 -7.28 9.26
CA SER A 103 17.29 -7.18 9.77
C SER A 103 18.29 -8.04 8.99
#